data_AF-A0A3B6NHP5-F1
#
_entry.id   AF-A0A3B6NHP5-F1
#
_cell.length_a   1.000
_cell.length_b   1.000
_cell.length_c   1.000
_cell.angle_alpha   90.00
_cell.angle_beta   90.00
_cell.angle_gamma   90.00
#
_symmetry.space_group_name_H-M   'P 1'
#
loop_
_entity.id
_entity.type
_entity.pdbx_description
1 polymer ?
#
loop_
_entity_poly.entity_id
_entity_poly.type
_entity_poly.pdbx_seq_one_letter_code
_entity_poly.pdbx_strand_id
1 'polypeptide(L)'
;MVRRADSEAPGAGGAARPGKVLVHVPSGEVVSSYEVLERRLRELGWERYLNDPCLLQFHQRSTVHLISVPRDFARLKLVHMHDVVVKTRNVFQVRDA
;
A
#
# COMPACT_ATOMS: atom_id res chain seq x y z
N MET A 1 -29.24 5.40 -28.69
CA MET A 1 -28.30 6.51 -28.94
C MET A 1 -28.48 7.51 -27.80
N VAL A 2 -27.38 7.82 -27.11
CA VAL A 2 -27.14 8.89 -26.09
C VAL A 2 -28.11 9.07 -24.91
N ARG A 3 -27.66 8.67 -23.72
CA ARG A 3 -27.91 9.39 -22.47
C ARG A 3 -26.61 10.11 -22.08
N ARG A 4 -26.60 11.44 -22.19
CA ARG A 4 -25.79 12.37 -21.38
C ARG A 4 -26.50 12.51 -20.02
N ALA A 5 -25.91 12.82 -18.88
CA ALA A 5 -24.56 13.10 -18.41
C ALA A 5 -24.58 12.81 -16.89
N ASP A 6 -23.43 12.59 -16.26
CA ASP A 6 -23.09 13.37 -15.08
C ASP A 6 -21.56 13.42 -14.93
N SER A 7 -21.10 14.62 -14.63
CA SER A 7 -19.69 15.01 -14.56
C SER A 7 -19.19 14.76 -13.15
N GLU A 8 -18.13 13.96 -12.99
CA GLU A 8 -17.47 13.84 -11.70
C GLU A 8 -16.70 15.13 -11.40
N ALA A 9 -17.23 15.92 -10.47
CA ALA A 9 -16.64 17.17 -10.00
C ALA A 9 -15.27 16.93 -9.32
N PRO A 10 -14.32 17.88 -9.43
CA PRO A 10 -13.07 17.78 -8.71
C PRO A 10 -13.33 18.09 -7.23
N GLY A 11 -13.22 17.08 -6.37
CA GLY A 11 -13.27 17.26 -4.92
C GLY A 11 -12.07 18.07 -4.44
N ALA A 12 -12.27 19.38 -4.29
CA ALA A 12 -11.41 20.25 -3.51
C ALA A 12 -11.59 19.95 -2.00
N GLY A 13 -10.49 20.02 -1.24
CA GLY A 13 -10.56 20.24 0.21
C GLY A 13 -10.26 19.03 1.10
N GLY A 14 -8.99 18.66 1.17
CA GLY A 14 -8.43 18.07 2.38
C GLY A 14 -7.12 18.77 2.63
N ALA A 15 -7.07 19.71 3.59
CA ALA A 15 -5.82 20.25 4.10
C ALA A 15 -4.83 19.10 4.24
N ALA A 16 -3.62 19.23 3.66
CA ALA A 16 -2.60 18.20 3.69
C ALA A 16 -2.38 17.79 5.15
N ARG A 17 -3.08 16.73 5.57
CA ARG A 17 -2.85 16.07 6.83
C ARG A 17 -1.35 15.76 6.82
N PRO A 18 -0.62 15.91 7.95
CA PRO A 18 0.73 15.40 8.01
C PRO A 18 0.69 13.99 7.45
N GLY A 19 1.50 13.77 6.40
CA GLY A 19 1.45 12.56 5.59
C GLY A 19 1.52 11.34 6.50
N LYS A 20 0.90 10.24 6.12
CA LYS A 20 1.12 8.98 6.83
C LYS A 20 2.21 8.24 6.08
N VAL A 21 3.22 7.78 6.81
CA VAL A 21 4.31 6.96 6.26
C VAL A 21 4.25 5.57 6.86
N LEU A 22 4.59 4.58 6.05
CA LEU A 22 4.80 3.21 6.50
C LEU A 22 6.27 3.05 6.88
N VAL A 23 6.55 2.55 8.08
CA VAL A 23 7.91 2.39 8.61
C VAL A 23 8.13 0.92 8.97
N HIS A 24 9.25 0.36 8.53
CA HIS A 24 9.70 -0.95 8.98
C HIS A 24 10.28 -0.81 10.39
N VAL A 25 9.60 -1.37 11.39
CA VAL A 25 9.91 -1.15 12.81
C VAL A 25 11.32 -1.62 13.19
N PRO A 26 11.78 -2.84 12.81
CA PRO A 26 13.10 -3.32 13.19
C PRO A 26 14.27 -2.46 12.71
N SER A 27 14.16 -1.85 11.51
CA SER A 27 15.25 -1.05 10.94
C SER A 27 15.04 0.47 11.03
N GLY A 28 13.84 0.92 11.42
CA GLY A 28 13.44 2.33 11.36
C GLY A 28 13.32 2.90 9.95
N GLU A 29 13.39 2.05 8.91
CA GLU A 29 13.40 2.52 7.51
C GLU A 29 11.99 2.92 7.07
N VAL A 30 11.87 4.15 6.55
CA VAL A 30 10.65 4.62 5.91
C VAL A 30 10.50 3.93 4.55
N VAL A 31 9.33 3.34 4.31
CA VAL A 31 8.98 2.77 3.01
C VAL A 31 8.62 3.91 2.07
N SER A 32 9.57 4.29 1.22
CA SER A 32 9.44 5.39 0.24
C SER A 32 9.16 4.91 -1.19
N SER A 33 9.20 3.60 -1.44
CA SER A 33 8.90 3.00 -2.74
C SER A 33 8.47 1.54 -2.62
N TYR A 34 7.96 0.96 -3.71
CA TYR A 34 7.58 -0.46 -3.72
C TYR A 34 8.78 -1.42 -3.73
N GLU A 35 9.95 -0.99 -4.19
CA GLU A 35 11.19 -1.75 -4.09
C GLU A 35 11.59 -1.93 -2.62
N VAL A 36 11.48 -0.86 -1.81
CA VAL A 36 11.73 -0.92 -0.37
C VAL A 36 10.72 -1.84 0.32
N LEU A 37 9.42 -1.68 0.02
CA LEU A 37 8.37 -2.52 0.58
C LEU A 37 8.59 -4.00 0.24
N GLU A 38 8.85 -4.30 -1.04
CA GLU A 38 9.06 -5.66 -1.53
C GLU A 38 10.26 -6.31 -0.88
N ARG A 39 11.40 -5.62 -0.77
CA ARG A 39 12.59 -6.14 -0.11
C ARG A 39 12.28 -6.54 1.34
N ARG A 40 11.62 -5.67 2.10
CA ARG A 40 11.25 -5.95 3.50
C ARG A 40 10.21 -7.05 3.63
N LEU A 41 9.24 -7.11 2.73
CA LEU A 41 8.27 -8.20 2.67
C LEU A 41 8.93 -9.54 2.35
N ARG A 42 9.92 -9.59 1.43
CA ARG A 42 10.67 -10.82 1.13
C ARG A 42 11.44 -11.37 2.32
N GLU A 43 12.02 -10.50 3.15
CA GLU A 43 12.68 -10.91 4.41
C GLU A 43 11.70 -11.66 5.35
N LEU A 44 10.39 -11.44 5.20
CA LEU A 44 9.31 -12.08 5.96
C LEU A 44 8.65 -13.26 5.20
N GLY A 45 9.19 -13.67 4.05
CA GLY A 45 8.66 -14.77 3.24
C GLY A 45 7.46 -14.40 2.36
N TRP A 46 7.25 -13.12 2.09
CA TRP A 46 6.25 -12.65 1.12
C TRP A 46 6.85 -12.53 -0.28
N GLU A 47 6.05 -12.86 -1.28
CA GLU A 47 6.47 -12.86 -2.67
C GLU A 47 5.42 -12.24 -3.59
N ARG A 48 5.84 -11.82 -4.79
CA ARG A 48 4.93 -11.38 -5.85
C ARG A 48 3.94 -12.50 -6.20
N TYR A 49 2.65 -12.19 -6.18
CA TYR A 49 1.60 -13.19 -6.42
C TYR A 49 1.07 -13.19 -7.85
N LEU A 50 0.48 -12.08 -8.28
CA LEU A 50 -0.08 -11.92 -9.62
C LEU A 50 0.50 -10.70 -10.32
N ASN A 51 0.63 -10.82 -11.64
CA ASN A 51 0.97 -9.69 -12.50
C ASN A 51 -0.32 -9.02 -12.99
N ASP A 52 -0.89 -8.18 -12.13
CA ASP A 52 -2.03 -7.33 -12.45
C ASP A 52 -1.54 -5.96 -13.01
N PRO A 53 -2.17 -5.41 -14.07
CA PRO A 53 -1.76 -4.13 -14.64
C PRO A 53 -2.06 -2.92 -13.75
N CYS A 54 -3.07 -3.02 -12.88
CA CYS A 54 -3.54 -1.93 -12.02
C CYS A 54 -3.08 -2.09 -10.57
N LEU A 55 -2.80 -3.32 -10.15
CA LEU A 55 -2.44 -3.68 -8.78
C LEU A 55 -1.06 -4.31 -8.70
N LEU A 56 -0.61 -4.34 -7.47
CA LEU A 56 0.64 -4.93 -7.08
C LEU A 56 0.36 -5.81 -5.86
N GLN A 57 0.53 -7.12 -6.02
CA GLN A 57 0.07 -8.10 -5.03
C GLN A 57 1.23 -8.93 -4.46
N PHE A 58 1.17 -9.17 -3.16
CA PHE A 58 2.12 -10.02 -2.44
C PHE A 58 1.38 -11.11 -1.67
N HIS A 59 1.86 -12.33 -1.74
CA HIS A 59 1.33 -13.48 -1.00
C HIS A 59 2.42 -14.07 -0.12
N GLN A 60 2.07 -14.42 1.12
CA GLN A 60 2.96 -15.17 2.00
C GLN A 60 2.63 -16.66 1.85
N ARG A 61 3.51 -17.42 1.17
CA ARG A 61 3.26 -18.80 0.74
C ARG A 61 2.75 -19.75 1.83
N SER A 62 3.13 -19.51 3.08
CA SER A 62 2.75 -20.32 4.25
C SER A 62 1.41 -19.94 4.89
N THR A 63 0.71 -18.94 4.35
CA THR A 63 -0.53 -18.40 4.92
C THR A 63 -1.56 -18.12 3.82
N VAL A 64 -2.78 -17.74 4.20
CA VAL A 64 -3.81 -17.26 3.26
C VAL A 64 -3.72 -15.75 3.00
N HIS A 65 -2.70 -15.07 3.52
CA HIS A 65 -2.64 -13.62 3.50
C HIS A 65 -2.14 -13.09 2.15
N LEU A 66 -2.92 -12.15 1.60
CA LEU A 66 -2.63 -11.43 0.36
C LEU A 66 -2.63 -9.92 0.61
N ILE A 67 -1.51 -9.23 0.41
CA ILE A 67 -1.44 -7.76 0.41
C ILE A 67 -1.69 -7.28 -1.02
N SER A 68 -2.62 -6.33 -1.20
CA SER A 68 -2.87 -5.69 -2.51
C SER A 68 -2.70 -4.18 -2.39
N VAL A 69 -1.79 -3.62 -3.18
CA VAL A 69 -1.51 -2.17 -3.23
C VAL A 69 -1.64 -1.65 -4.67
N PRO A 70 -1.88 -0.35 -4.88
CA PRO A 70 -1.93 0.23 -6.23
C PRO A 70 -0.58 0.06 -6.95
N ARG A 71 -0.57 -0.06 -8.27
CA ARG A 71 0.70 -0.15 -9.04
C ARG A 71 1.58 1.09 -8.88
N ASP A 72 0.95 2.26 -8.78
CA ASP A 72 1.61 3.55 -8.58
C ASP A 72 1.71 3.86 -7.08
N PHE A 73 2.94 4.11 -6.61
CA PHE A 73 3.23 4.36 -5.21
C PHE A 73 2.61 5.67 -4.70
N ALA A 74 2.45 6.68 -5.56
CA ALA A 74 1.81 7.95 -5.19
C ALA A 74 0.33 7.76 -4.80
N ARG A 75 -0.28 6.64 -5.20
CA ARG A 75 -1.66 6.27 -4.86
C ARG A 75 -1.75 5.43 -3.59
N LEU A 76 -0.66 5.17 -2.90
CA LEU A 76 -0.64 4.38 -1.66
C LEU A 76 -1.34 5.15 -0.53
N LYS A 77 -2.60 4.76 -0.27
CA LYS A 77 -3.42 5.29 0.82
C LYS A 77 -3.25 4.53 2.14
N LEU A 78 -3.71 5.15 3.22
CA LEU A 78 -3.71 4.62 4.59
C LEU A 78 -4.33 3.21 4.72
N VAL A 79 -5.40 2.92 3.97
CA VAL A 79 -6.03 1.59 3.95
C VAL A 79 -5.06 0.48 3.53
N HIS A 80 -4.21 0.74 2.54
CA HIS A 80 -3.20 -0.22 2.08
C HIS A 80 -2.07 -0.36 3.10
N MET A 81 -1.66 0.76 3.72
CA MET A 81 -0.63 0.75 4.76
C MET A 81 -1.07 -0.09 5.96
N HIS A 82 -2.31 0.08 6.44
CA HIS A 82 -2.83 -0.73 7.54
C HIS A 82 -2.98 -2.20 7.16
N ASP A 83 -3.35 -2.50 5.92
CA ASP A 83 -3.40 -3.89 5.45
C ASP A 83 -2.02 -4.57 5.56
N VAL A 84 -0.94 -3.88 5.18
CA VAL A 84 0.44 -4.34 5.39
C VAL A 84 0.72 -4.55 6.88
N VAL A 85 0.40 -3.58 7.74
CA VAL A 85 0.66 -3.66 9.20
C VAL A 85 -0.01 -4.89 9.82
N VAL A 86 -1.30 -5.10 9.52
CA VAL A 86 -2.07 -6.21 10.07
C VAL A 86 -1.53 -7.55 9.57
N LYS A 87 -1.30 -7.70 8.26
CA LYS A 87 -0.85 -8.96 7.67
C LYS A 87 0.58 -9.34 8.03
N THR A 88 1.41 -8.36 8.37
CA THR A 88 2.80 -8.57 8.82
C THR A 88 2.95 -8.60 10.34
N ARG A 89 1.85 -8.65 11.09
CA ARG A 89 1.84 -8.72 12.57
C ARG A 89 2.64 -7.59 13.23
N ASN A 90 2.45 -6.36 12.73
CA ASN A 90 3.08 -5.13 13.24
C ASN A 90 4.60 -5.05 13.08
N VAL A 91 5.21 -5.84 12.18
CA VAL A 91 6.60 -5.60 11.74
C VAL A 91 6.74 -4.23 11.05
N PHE A 92 5.66 -3.74 10.46
CA PHE A 92 5.53 -2.36 10.01
C PHE A 92 4.61 -1.56 10.93
N GLN A 93 4.76 -0.23 10.90
CA GLN A 93 3.91 0.71 11.59
C GLN A 93 3.58 1.89 10.69
N VAL A 94 2.37 2.44 10.81
CA VAL A 94 2.03 3.73 10.21
C VAL A 94 2.37 4.85 11.19
N ARG A 95 3.12 5.86 10.74
CA ARG A 95 3.51 7.04 11.52
C ARG A 95 3.13 8.33 10.80
N ASP A 96 3.09 9.44 11.53
CA ASP A 96 3.12 10.77 10.94
C ASP A 96 4.46 10.99 10.22
N ALA A 97 4.41 11.63 9.03
CA ALA A 97 5.54 11.97 8.17
C ALA A 97 6.32 13.18 8.71
#